data_AF-A0A2K3IVA9-F1
#
_entry.id   AF-A0A2K3IVA9-F1
#
_cell.length_a   1.000
_cell.length_b   1.000
_cell.length_c   1.000
_cell.angle_alpha   90.00
_cell.angle_beta   90.00
_cell.angle_gamma   90.00
#
_symmetry.space_group_name_H-M   'P 1'
#
loop_
_entity.id
_entity.type
_entity.pdbx_description
1 polymer ?
#
loop_
_entity_poly.entity_id
_entity_poly.type
_entity_poly.pdbx_seq_one_letter_code
_entity_poly.pdbx_strand_id
1 'polypeptide(L)' 'ETAEKLGITPAAVCQYLSKKRGRPHIFNEKILSEIKLSAKNIIDNGDGSIIPETCRICTLVKKSTEHGLFCKI' A
#
# COMPACT_ATOMS: atom_id res chain seq x y z
N GLU A 1 -14.05 -4.21 -8.47
CA GLU A 1 -12.94 -5.07 -8.00
C GLU A 1 -12.01 -4.41 -6.96
N THR A 2 -11.07 -3.51 -7.30
CA THR A 2 -10.08 -2.98 -6.30
C THR A 2 -10.73 -2.25 -5.12
N ALA A 3 -11.74 -1.42 -5.39
CA ALA A 3 -12.45 -0.67 -4.36
C ALA A 3 -13.19 -1.60 -3.38
N GLU A 4 -13.81 -2.67 -3.90
CA GLU A 4 -14.55 -3.65 -3.11
C GLU A 4 -13.61 -4.45 -2.20
N LYS A 5 -12.51 -4.99 -2.76
CA LYS A 5 -11.50 -5.72 -1.97
C LYS A 5 -10.99 -4.86 -0.82
N LEU A 6 -10.60 -3.62 -1.10
CA LEU A 6 -10.06 -2.71 -0.09
C LEU A 6 -11.11 -2.08 0.85
N GLY A 7 -12.41 -2.33 0.63
CA GLY A 7 -13.48 -1.73 1.44
C GLY A 7 -13.56 -0.21 1.34
N ILE A 8 -13.17 0.38 0.21
CA ILE A 8 -13.17 1.84 -0.04
C ILE A 8 -14.07 2.21 -1.22
N THR A 9 -14.37 3.50 -1.37
CA THR A 9 -15.16 3.96 -2.51
C THR A 9 -14.35 3.96 -3.81
N PRO A 10 -14.97 3.72 -4.97
CA PRO A 10 -14.30 3.88 -6.27
C PRO A 10 -13.70 5.27 -6.46
N ALA A 11 -14.35 6.31 -5.91
CA ALA A 11 -13.84 7.68 -5.92
C ALA A 11 -12.49 7.81 -5.18
N ALA A 12 -12.30 7.07 -4.07
CA ALA A 12 -11.01 7.04 -3.37
C ALA A 12 -9.91 6.43 -4.26
N VAL A 13 -10.20 5.35 -4.98
CA VAL A 13 -9.25 4.73 -5.94
C VAL A 13 -8.86 5.74 -7.02
N CYS A 14 -9.83 6.43 -7.63
CA CYS A 14 -9.57 7.47 -8.62
C CYS A 14 -8.65 8.57 -8.09
N GLN A 15 -8.80 8.97 -6.82
CA GLN A 15 -7.93 10.00 -6.22
C GLN A 15 -6.47 9.56 -6.08
N TYR A 16 -6.20 8.28 -5.80
CA TYR A 16 -4.83 7.75 -5.82
C TYR A 16 -4.29 7.64 -7.25
N LEU A 17 -5.09 7.14 -8.20
CA LEU A 17 -4.67 7.02 -9.62
C LEU A 17 -4.39 8.37 -10.27
N SER A 18 -5.21 9.38 -10.01
CA SER A 18 -4.99 10.76 -10.47
C SER A 18 -3.89 11.48 -9.68
N LYS A 19 -3.16 10.79 -8.79
CA LYS A 19 -2.12 11.36 -7.94
C LYS A 19 -2.63 12.54 -7.12
N LYS A 20 -3.92 12.61 -6.76
CA LYS A 20 -4.45 13.63 -5.83
C LYS A 20 -4.15 13.26 -4.38
N ARG A 21 -3.99 11.96 -4.10
CA ARG A 21 -3.53 11.36 -2.84
C ARG A 21 -2.35 10.43 -3.10
N GLY A 22 -1.61 10.08 -2.05
CA GLY A 22 -0.50 9.12 -2.15
C GLY A 22 0.63 9.57 -3.08
N ARG A 23 1.21 10.75 -2.81
CA ARG A 23 2.41 11.26 -3.51
C ARG A 23 3.78 10.99 -2.84
N PRO A 24 3.97 10.00 -1.94
CA PRO A 24 5.32 9.76 -1.42
C PRO A 24 6.16 9.18 -2.55
N HIS A 25 7.32 9.77 -2.79
CA HIS A 25 8.28 9.20 -3.73
C HIS A 25 9.07 8.14 -2.98
N ILE A 26 8.74 6.86 -3.23
CA ILE A 26 9.43 5.75 -2.60
C ILE A 26 10.72 5.46 -3.38
N PHE A 27 11.87 5.70 -2.78
CA PHE A 27 13.17 5.49 -3.45
C PHE A 27 13.70 4.07 -3.22
N ASN A 28 13.24 3.41 -2.17
CA ASN A 28 13.70 2.09 -1.80
C ASN A 28 13.09 1.00 -2.71
N GLU A 29 13.91 0.44 -3.62
CA GLU A 29 13.50 -0.62 -4.55
C GLU A 29 13.02 -1.89 -3.85
N LYS A 30 13.58 -2.22 -2.68
CA LYS A 30 13.14 -3.38 -1.88
C LYS A 30 11.73 -3.18 -1.33
N ILE A 31 11.38 -1.96 -0.93
CA ILE A 31 10.02 -1.66 -0.46
C ILE A 31 9.05 -1.71 -1.64
N LEU A 32 9.45 -1.21 -2.81
CA LEU A 32 8.63 -1.29 -4.02
C LEU A 32 8.38 -2.74 -4.46
N SER A 33 9.39 -3.62 -4.39
CA SER A 33 9.22 -5.02 -4.73
C SER A 33 8.30 -5.73 -3.73
N GLU A 34 8.44 -5.44 -2.44
CA GLU A 34 7.57 -5.98 -1.39
C GLU A 34 6.12 -5.52 -1.53
N ILE A 35 5.87 -4.26 -1.89
CA ILE A 35 4.52 -3.75 -2.17
C ILE A 35 3.90 -4.48 -3.36
N LYS A 36 4.67 -4.73 -4.43
CA LYS A 36 4.18 -5.48 -5.61
C LYS A 36 3.83 -6.93 -5.25
N LEU A 37 4.70 -7.59 -4.46
CA LEU A 37 4.45 -8.95 -3.98
C LEU A 37 3.21 -9.00 -3.09
N SER A 38 3.07 -8.02 -2.20
CA SER A 38 1.93 -7.86 -1.31
C SER A 38 0.62 -7.68 -2.09
N ALA A 39 0.61 -6.83 -3.12
CA ALA A 39 -0.54 -6.66 -4.00
C ALA A 39 -0.92 -7.96 -4.72
N LYS A 40 0.08 -8.73 -5.19
CA LYS A 40 -0.17 -10.05 -5.80
C LYS A 40 -0.78 -11.03 -4.79
N ASN A 41 -0.23 -11.10 -3.58
CA ASN A 41 -0.76 -11.94 -2.51
C ASN A 41 -2.22 -11.60 -2.17
N ILE A 42 -2.58 -10.31 -2.20
CA ILE A 42 -3.95 -9.84 -1.97
C ILE A 42 -4.90 -10.30 -3.08
N ILE A 43 -4.45 -10.25 -4.33
CA ILE A 43 -5.24 -10.71 -5.47
C ILE A 43 -5.45 -12.23 -5.41
N ASP A 44 -4.40 -12.98 -5.09
CA ASP A 44 -4.38 -14.44 -5.13
C ASP A 44 -5.10 -15.09 -3.93
N ASN A 45 -4.98 -14.51 -2.73
CA ASN A 45 -5.52 -15.09 -1.48
C ASN A 45 -6.83 -14.45 -1.01
N GLY A 46 -7.31 -13.40 -1.67
CA GLY A 46 -8.58 -12.74 -1.36
C GLY A 46 -8.57 -11.90 -0.07
N ASP A 47 -9.77 -11.51 0.36
CA ASP A 47 -9.98 -10.40 1.32
C ASP A 47 -9.32 -10.60 2.70
N GLY A 48 -9.15 -11.85 3.14
CA GLY A 48 -8.49 -12.17 4.43
C GLY A 48 -7.01 -11.78 4.50
N SER A 49 -6.38 -11.52 3.35
CA SER A 49 -4.96 -11.19 3.27
C SER A 49 -4.65 -9.70 3.30
N ILE A 50 -5.66 -8.83 3.17
CA ILE A 50 -5.46 -7.37 3.04
C ILE A 50 -4.83 -6.76 4.29
N ILE A 51 -5.42 -7.02 5.46
CA ILE A 51 -4.91 -6.51 6.75
C ILE A 51 -3.51 -7.05 7.06
N PRO A 52 -3.22 -8.37 7.02
CA PRO A 52 -1.89 -8.86 7.34
C PRO A 52 -0.82 -8.35 6.37
N GLU A 53 -1.12 -8.28 5.07
CA GLU A 53 -0.21 -7.73 4.06
C GLU A 53 0.03 -6.23 4.27
N THR A 54 -1.02 -5.46 4.55
CA THR A 54 -0.90 -4.02 4.85
C THR A 54 -0.03 -3.79 6.09
N CYS A 55 -0.27 -4.53 7.18
CA CYS A 55 0.52 -4.45 8.41
C CYS A 55 1.99 -4.83 8.19
N ARG A 56 2.26 -5.84 7.35
CA ARG A 56 3.61 -6.28 6.97
C ARG A 56 4.36 -5.15 6.26
N ILE A 57 3.73 -4.53 5.25
CA ILE A 57 4.32 -3.38 4.54
C ILE A 57 4.54 -2.20 5.49
N CYS A 58 3.58 -1.87 6.35
CA CYS A 58 3.76 -0.80 7.34
C CYS A 58 4.95 -1.07 8.27
N THR A 59 5.18 -2.31 8.68
CA THR A 59 6.32 -2.70 9.52
C THR A 59 7.65 -2.55 8.77
N LEU A 60 7.68 -2.92 7.49
CA LEU A 60 8.86 -2.73 6.64
C LEU A 60 9.18 -1.25 6.44
N VAL A 61 8.17 -0.43 6.16
CA VAL A 61 8.33 1.03 5.99
C VAL A 61 8.75 1.70 7.29
N LYS A 62 8.23 1.27 8.45
CA LYS A 62 8.66 1.78 9.77
C LYS A 62 10.14 1.53 10.06
N LYS A 63 10.67 0.40 9.59
CA LYS A 63 12.08 0.04 9.78
C LYS A 63 13.01 0.69 8.76
N SER A 64 12.48 1.34 7.74
CA SER A 64 13.27 1.98 6.69
C SER A 64 13.35 3.49 6.88
N THR A 65 14.28 4.11 6.16
CA THR A 65 14.43 5.56 6.08
C THR A 65 13.22 6.26 5.45
N GLU A 66 12.33 5.51 4.81
CA GLU A 66 11.11 6.00 4.14
C GLU A 66 9.98 6.27 5.14
N HIS A 67 10.10 5.85 6.41
CA HIS A 67 9.07 6.06 7.43
C HIS A 67 8.62 7.53 7.54
N GLY A 68 9.57 8.46 7.47
CA GLY A 68 9.33 9.91 7.55
C GLY A 68 8.53 10.49 6.38
N LEU A 69 8.34 9.74 5.29
CA LEU A 69 7.48 10.14 4.17
C LEU A 69 5.99 9.95 4.50
N PHE A 70 5.67 9.01 5.40
CA PHE A 70 4.29 8.58 5.66
C PHE A 70 3.83 8.99 7.07
N CYS A 71 4.71 8.97 8.05
CA CYS A 71 4.42 9.32 9.43
C CYS A 71 5.44 10.35 9.92
N LYS A 72 5.08 11.62 9.88
CA LYS A 72 5.75 12.66 10.65
C LYS A 72 5.03 12.71 12.01
N ILE A 73 5.67 12.17 13.04
CA ILE A 73 5.27 12.37 14.44
C ILE A 73 5.88 13.69 14.90
#